data_AF-A0A2D6D2I0-F1
#
_entry.id   AF-A0A2D6D2I0-F1
#
_cell.length_a   1.000
_cell.length_b   1.000
_cell.length_c   1.000
_cell.angle_alpha   90.00
_cell.angle_beta   90.00
_cell.angle_gamma   90.00
#
_symmetry.space_group_name_H-M   'P 1'
#
loop_
_entity.id
_entity.type
_entity.pdbx_description
1 polymer ?
#
loop_
_entity_poly.entity_id
_entity_poly.type
_entity_poly.pdbx_seq_one_letter_code
_entity_poly.pdbx_strand_id
1 'polypeptide(L)'
;GLEGITFVADDDDPDGGTFYVVNQGFEDSDEDDASAVLQLRLPLREKEDVLTARILRHMRLDVFNVAAAHYDTHSTELYLIGDGVLCRASMDGDIRETYRVPGDDPEGLAFDASGHMYLVHDSGGVVKAKMSELFRAP
;
A
#
# COMPACT_ATOMS: atom_id res chain seq x y z
N GLY A 1 -6.20 10.36 6.48
CA GLY A 1 -6.15 9.51 7.70
C GLY A 1 -5.27 8.33 7.42
N LEU A 2 -5.47 7.18 8.08
CA LEU A 2 -5.00 5.90 7.54
C LEU A 2 -5.99 5.48 6.44
N GLU A 3 -5.50 5.17 5.25
CA GLU A 3 -6.34 4.92 4.06
C GLU A 3 -6.19 3.49 3.53
N GLY A 4 -4.95 3.01 3.43
CA GLY A 4 -4.62 1.71 2.84
C GLY A 4 -4.03 0.73 3.84
N ILE A 5 -4.27 -0.56 3.66
CA ILE A 5 -3.73 -1.62 4.50
C ILE A 5 -3.43 -2.89 3.70
N THR A 6 -2.31 -3.53 4.00
CA THR A 6 -1.97 -4.87 3.51
C THR A 6 -1.40 -5.73 4.64
N PHE A 7 -1.57 -7.05 4.56
CA PHE A 7 -1.01 -8.00 5.51
C PHE A 7 0.23 -8.68 4.93
N VAL A 8 1.26 -8.83 5.76
CA VAL A 8 2.49 -9.55 5.44
C VAL A 8 2.59 -10.73 6.39
N ALA A 9 2.40 -11.93 5.85
CA ALA A 9 2.44 -13.17 6.61
C ALA A 9 3.87 -13.49 7.09
N ASP A 10 3.96 -14.01 8.30
CA ASP A 10 5.18 -14.52 8.90
C ASP A 10 4.81 -15.71 9.80
N ASP A 11 5.24 -16.92 9.42
CA ASP A 11 4.92 -18.16 10.13
C ASP A 11 5.61 -18.23 11.50
N ASP A 12 6.69 -17.47 11.71
CA ASP A 12 7.39 -17.36 12.99
C ASP A 12 6.74 -16.32 13.93
N ASP A 13 5.81 -15.50 13.42
CA ASP A 13 5.07 -14.54 14.23
C ASP A 13 3.89 -15.23 14.96
N PRO A 14 3.75 -15.07 16.29
CA PRO A 14 2.69 -15.74 17.04
C PRO A 14 1.27 -15.32 16.63
N ASP A 15 1.12 -14.18 15.96
CA ASP A 15 -0.14 -13.68 15.40
C ASP A 15 -0.26 -13.93 13.88
N GLY A 16 0.76 -14.53 13.27
CA GLY A 16 0.82 -14.93 11.86
C GLY A 16 1.35 -13.86 10.90
N GLY A 17 1.70 -12.68 11.39
CA GLY A 17 2.29 -11.62 10.57
C GLY A 17 2.08 -10.21 11.09
N THR A 18 2.34 -9.23 10.24
CA THR A 18 2.19 -7.80 10.53
C THR A 18 1.40 -7.09 9.43
N PHE A 19 0.80 -5.96 9.77
CA PHE A 19 0.13 -5.10 8.78
C PHE A 19 1.05 -3.97 8.37
N TYR A 20 0.93 -3.57 7.10
CA TYR A 20 1.53 -2.36 6.57
C TYR A 20 0.38 -1.44 6.20
N VAL A 21 0.31 -0.29 6.86
CA VAL A 21 -0.78 0.68 6.72
C VAL A 21 -0.21 1.97 6.19
N VAL A 22 -0.92 2.63 5.28
CA VAL A 22 -0.52 3.92 4.70
C VAL A 22 -1.47 5.02 5.12
N ASN A 23 -0.94 6.22 5.30
CA ASN A 23 -1.73 7.45 5.40
C ASN A 23 -1.67 8.25 4.10
N GLN A 24 -2.74 9.00 3.86
CA GLN A 24 -2.88 9.83 2.66
C GLN A 24 -1.74 10.83 2.54
N GLY A 25 -1.60 11.77 3.48
CA GLY A 25 -0.58 12.82 3.51
C GLY A 25 -0.58 13.74 2.28
N PHE A 26 -0.73 15.04 2.42
CA PHE A 26 -0.88 15.94 1.25
C PHE A 26 0.40 16.74 0.95
N GLU A 27 0.67 17.03 -0.33
CA GLU A 27 1.89 17.74 -0.76
C GLU A 27 1.98 19.17 -0.19
N ASP A 28 0.84 19.86 -0.06
CA ASP A 28 0.75 21.23 0.49
C ASP A 28 0.70 21.27 2.04
N SER A 29 0.94 20.14 2.71
CA SER A 29 0.90 20.05 4.17
C SER A 29 2.25 20.35 4.82
N ASP A 30 2.25 20.67 6.12
CA ASP A 30 3.49 20.81 6.89
C ASP A 30 4.31 19.51 6.79
N GLU A 31 5.64 19.56 7.00
CA GLU A 31 6.51 18.37 6.95
C GLU A 31 6.03 17.20 7.85
N ASP A 32 5.13 17.49 8.80
CA ASP A 32 4.47 16.58 9.72
C ASP A 32 3.27 15.79 9.13
N ASP A 33 2.82 16.06 7.90
CA ASP A 33 1.72 15.34 7.23
C ASP A 33 2.18 14.67 5.91
N ALA A 34 3.45 14.28 5.86
CA ALA A 34 3.95 13.39 4.81
C ALA A 34 3.24 12.02 4.84
N SER A 35 3.06 11.40 3.66
CA SER A 35 2.65 10.01 3.60
C SER A 35 3.73 9.13 4.20
N ALA A 36 3.29 8.07 4.86
CA ALA A 36 4.16 7.10 5.48
C ALA A 36 3.56 5.70 5.36
N VAL A 37 4.42 4.70 5.43
CA VAL A 37 4.04 3.32 5.73
C VAL A 37 4.30 3.08 7.22
N LEU A 38 3.29 2.59 7.91
CA LEU A 38 3.35 2.13 9.29
C LEU A 38 3.32 0.60 9.30
N GLN A 39 4.35 -0.02 9.85
CA GLN A 39 4.27 -1.44 10.17
C GLN A 39 3.60 -1.59 11.53
N LEU A 40 2.46 -2.26 11.58
CA LEU A 40 1.65 -2.47 12.76
C LEU A 40 1.65 -3.94 13.19
N ARG A 41 1.73 -4.15 14.50
CA ARG A 41 1.45 -5.44 15.14
C ARG A 41 0.08 -5.39 15.81
N LEU A 42 -0.74 -6.38 15.50
CA LEU A 42 -1.99 -6.65 16.21
C LEU A 42 -1.92 -8.07 16.80
N PRO A 43 -2.29 -8.25 18.08
CA PRO A 43 -2.33 -9.56 18.70
C PRO A 43 -3.59 -10.36 18.28
N LEU A 44 -3.67 -10.74 17.00
CA LEU A 44 -4.88 -11.31 16.39
C LEU A 44 -5.33 -12.65 17.00
N ARG A 45 -4.44 -13.38 17.69
CA ARG A 45 -4.78 -14.68 18.29
C ARG A 45 -5.16 -14.59 19.77
N GLU A 46 -5.18 -13.38 20.34
CA GLU A 46 -5.76 -13.15 21.66
C GLU A 46 -7.27 -13.40 21.65
N LYS A 47 -7.81 -13.84 22.79
CA LYS A 47 -9.25 -14.16 22.95
C LYS A 47 -10.05 -12.98 23.50
N GLU A 48 -9.45 -11.81 23.56
CA GLU A 48 -10.01 -10.56 24.06
C GLU A 48 -10.13 -9.55 22.92
N ASP A 49 -10.92 -8.49 23.15
CA ASP A 49 -11.09 -7.43 22.16
C ASP A 49 -9.79 -6.64 21.96
N VAL A 50 -9.24 -6.70 20.75
CA VAL A 50 -8.04 -5.95 20.37
C VAL A 50 -8.44 -4.54 19.94
N LEU A 51 -8.25 -3.56 20.83
CA LEU A 51 -8.62 -2.16 20.58
C LEU A 51 -7.45 -1.27 20.15
N THR A 52 -6.21 -1.77 20.23
CA THR A 52 -5.00 -0.99 19.89
C THR A 52 -4.01 -1.83 19.10
N ALA A 53 -3.29 -1.17 18.19
CA ALA A 53 -2.18 -1.76 17.46
C ALA A 53 -0.87 -1.10 17.91
N ARG A 54 0.23 -1.85 17.88
CA ARG A 54 1.57 -1.30 18.14
C ARG A 54 2.23 -0.94 16.82
N ILE A 55 2.66 0.33 16.69
CA ILE A 55 3.55 0.74 15.60
C ILE A 55 4.94 0.17 15.87
N LEU A 56 5.41 -0.70 14.99
CA LEU A 56 6.75 -1.27 15.02
C LEU A 56 7.75 -0.39 14.27
N ARG A 57 7.33 0.13 13.11
CA ARG A 57 8.12 0.98 12.23
C ARG A 57 7.26 2.09 11.64
N HIS A 58 7.88 3.26 11.44
CA HIS A 58 7.33 4.40 10.73
C HIS A 58 8.31 4.74 9.60
N MET A 59 7.84 4.65 8.37
CA MET A 59 8.65 4.78 7.15
C MET A 59 8.07 5.92 6.33
N ARG A 60 8.72 7.09 6.37
CA ARG A 60 8.29 8.25 5.57
C ARG A 60 8.48 7.96 4.09
N LEU A 61 7.53 8.39 3.28
CA LEU A 61 7.58 8.27 1.83
C LEU A 61 7.96 9.61 1.20
N ASP A 62 8.60 9.53 0.03
CA ASP A 62 8.88 10.68 -0.84
C ASP A 62 7.73 10.94 -1.85
N VAL A 63 6.60 10.24 -1.68
CA VAL A 63 5.36 10.42 -2.45
C VAL A 63 4.23 10.81 -1.51
N PHE A 64 3.23 11.49 -2.06
CA PHE A 64 2.08 12.02 -1.33
C PHE A 64 0.78 11.37 -1.81
N ASN A 65 -0.30 11.63 -1.09
CA ASN A 65 -1.67 11.25 -1.41
C ASN A 65 -1.86 9.73 -1.61
N VAL A 66 -1.21 8.91 -0.76
CA VAL A 66 -1.25 7.45 -0.88
C VAL A 66 -2.58 6.92 -0.35
N ALA A 67 -3.35 6.28 -1.23
CA ALA A 67 -4.68 5.77 -0.95
C ALA A 67 -4.69 4.27 -0.57
N ALA A 68 -3.92 3.44 -1.27
CA ALA A 68 -3.90 2.00 -1.00
C ALA A 68 -2.51 1.38 -1.08
N ALA A 69 -2.37 0.22 -0.44
CA ALA A 69 -1.16 -0.58 -0.39
C ALA A 69 -1.47 -2.05 -0.69
N HIS A 70 -0.56 -2.73 -1.40
CA HIS A 70 -0.60 -4.16 -1.64
C HIS A 70 0.80 -4.75 -1.46
N TYR A 71 0.91 -5.81 -0.68
CA TYR A 71 2.15 -6.57 -0.54
C TYR A 71 2.25 -7.63 -1.64
N ASP A 72 3.33 -7.60 -2.43
CA ASP A 72 3.64 -8.66 -3.36
C ASP A 72 4.57 -9.71 -2.74
N THR A 73 4.02 -10.91 -2.57
CA THR A 73 4.77 -12.06 -2.04
C THR A 73 5.88 -12.56 -2.95
N HIS A 74 5.85 -12.21 -4.25
CA HIS A 74 6.83 -12.69 -5.20
C HIS A 74 8.13 -11.89 -5.18
N SER A 75 8.05 -10.55 -5.19
CA SER A 75 9.23 -9.68 -5.13
C SER A 75 9.58 -9.19 -3.72
N THR A 76 8.70 -9.43 -2.73
CA THR A 76 8.84 -8.90 -1.37
C THR A 76 8.90 -7.37 -1.39
N GLU A 77 7.93 -6.76 -2.07
CA GLU A 77 7.79 -5.32 -2.23
C GLU A 77 6.37 -4.86 -1.89
N LEU A 78 6.23 -3.56 -1.68
CA LEU A 78 4.94 -2.89 -1.55
C LEU A 78 4.61 -2.21 -2.87
N TYR A 79 3.39 -2.41 -3.35
CA TYR A 79 2.77 -1.55 -4.35
C TYR A 79 1.89 -0.54 -3.64
N LEU A 80 2.17 0.75 -3.85
CA LEU A 80 1.42 1.87 -3.30
C LEU A 80 0.72 2.61 -4.44
N ILE A 81 -0.50 3.09 -4.24
CA ILE A 81 -1.24 3.83 -5.26
C ILE A 81 -1.77 5.14 -4.67
N GLY A 82 -1.70 6.20 -5.47
CA GLY A 82 -2.19 7.52 -5.12
C GLY A 82 -2.00 8.48 -6.29
N ASP A 83 -2.89 9.46 -6.45
CA ASP A 83 -2.80 10.51 -7.48
C ASP A 83 -2.52 9.99 -8.91
N GLY A 84 -3.13 8.86 -9.28
CA GLY A 84 -2.93 8.23 -10.60
C GLY A 84 -1.54 7.62 -10.82
N VAL A 85 -0.74 7.44 -9.75
CA VAL A 85 0.60 6.86 -9.79
C VAL A 85 0.67 5.60 -8.93
N LEU A 86 1.08 4.50 -9.55
CA LEU A 86 1.50 3.28 -8.88
C LEU A 86 2.98 3.34 -8.57
N CYS A 87 3.34 3.22 -7.31
CA CYS A 87 4.72 3.16 -6.85
C CYS A 87 5.08 1.72 -6.46
N ARG A 88 6.23 1.23 -6.93
CA ARG A 88 6.86 0.02 -6.40
C ARG A 88 7.88 0.45 -5.35
N ALA A 89 7.70 -0.02 -4.12
CA ALA A 89 8.50 0.36 -2.97
C ALA A 89 9.09 -0.86 -2.27
N SER A 90 10.24 -0.69 -1.64
CA SER A 90 10.79 -1.71 -0.74
C SER A 90 9.94 -1.84 0.53
N MET A 91 10.17 -2.90 1.31
CA MET A 91 9.55 -3.08 2.63
C MET A 91 9.99 -2.05 3.69
N ASP A 92 10.96 -1.19 3.36
CA ASP A 92 11.43 -0.08 4.19
C ASP A 92 10.89 1.29 3.74
N GLY A 93 10.03 1.31 2.71
CA GLY A 93 9.39 2.53 2.18
C GLY A 93 10.13 3.19 1.02
N ASP A 94 11.34 2.76 0.67
CA ASP A 94 12.07 3.35 -0.47
C ASP A 94 11.31 3.13 -1.79
N ILE A 95 10.93 4.21 -2.47
CA ILE A 95 10.33 4.16 -3.80
C ILE A 95 11.41 3.77 -4.82
N ARG A 96 11.16 2.68 -5.55
CA ARG A 96 12.08 2.14 -6.56
C ARG A 96 11.69 2.58 -7.96
N GLU A 97 10.41 2.51 -8.27
CA GLU A 97 9.85 2.81 -9.59
C GLU A 97 8.44 3.40 -9.45
N THR A 98 8.04 4.23 -10.41
CA THR A 98 6.69 4.81 -10.47
C THR A 98 6.09 4.65 -11.86
N TYR A 99 4.77 4.49 -11.91
CA TYR A 99 4.01 4.19 -13.13
C TYR A 99 2.72 4.97 -13.13
N ARG A 100 2.42 5.67 -14.23
CA ARG A 100 1.07 6.23 -14.42
C ARG A 100 0.09 5.10 -14.66
N VAL A 101 -1.04 5.14 -13.96
CA VAL A 101 -2.13 4.19 -14.17
C VAL A 101 -3.28 4.82 -14.96
N PRO A 102 -4.07 4.02 -15.69
CA PRO A 102 -5.28 4.51 -16.34
C PRO A 102 -6.37 4.90 -15.33
N GLY A 103 -7.21 5.86 -15.71
CA GLY A 103 -8.33 6.36 -14.92
C GLY A 103 -7.94 7.50 -13.99
N ASP A 104 -8.94 8.08 -13.34
CA ASP A 104 -8.79 9.26 -12.48
C ASP A 104 -8.98 8.85 -11.02
N ASP A 105 -8.09 9.30 -10.14
CA ASP A 105 -8.20 9.15 -8.68
C ASP A 105 -8.38 7.69 -8.18
N PRO A 106 -7.37 6.82 -8.40
CA PRO A 106 -7.41 5.45 -7.91
C PRO A 106 -7.30 5.38 -6.38
N GLU A 107 -8.30 4.77 -5.75
CA GLU A 107 -8.44 4.68 -4.29
C GLU A 107 -8.23 3.26 -3.74
N GLY A 108 -8.14 2.25 -4.62
CA GLY A 108 -7.94 0.88 -4.19
C GLY A 108 -7.21 0.04 -5.22
N LEU A 109 -6.45 -0.93 -4.71
CA LEU A 109 -5.52 -1.74 -5.48
C LEU A 109 -5.59 -3.19 -5.03
N ALA A 110 -5.74 -4.11 -5.98
CA ALA A 110 -5.59 -5.54 -5.74
C ALA A 110 -4.93 -6.23 -6.94
N PHE A 111 -4.31 -7.37 -6.69
CA PHE A 111 -3.74 -8.22 -7.73
C PHE A 111 -4.32 -9.62 -7.69
N ASP A 112 -4.42 -10.26 -8.85
CA ASP A 112 -4.69 -11.69 -8.93
C ASP A 112 -3.41 -12.50 -9.16
N ALA A 113 -3.51 -13.82 -8.98
CA ALA A 113 -2.39 -14.75 -9.14
C ALA A 113 -1.83 -14.83 -10.57
N SER A 114 -2.51 -14.23 -11.56
CA SER A 114 -2.03 -14.16 -12.94
C SER A 114 -1.33 -12.83 -13.27
N GLY A 115 -1.17 -11.95 -12.27
CA GLY A 115 -0.48 -10.67 -12.40
C GLY A 115 -1.35 -9.58 -13.02
N HIS A 116 -2.67 -9.72 -13.02
CA HIS A 116 -3.55 -8.59 -13.32
C HIS A 116 -3.72 -7.73 -12.08
N MET A 117 -3.66 -6.42 -12.31
CA MET A 117 -3.96 -5.37 -11.36
C MET A 117 -5.42 -4.93 -11.54
N TYR A 118 -6.10 -4.69 -10.43
CA TYR A 118 -7.45 -4.15 -10.35
C TYR A 118 -7.38 -2.84 -9.58
N LEU A 119 -7.84 -1.77 -10.23
CA LEU A 119 -7.92 -0.43 -9.67
C LEU A 119 -9.39 -0.05 -9.52
N VAL A 120 -9.74 0.48 -8.36
CA VAL A 120 -11.03 1.15 -8.15
C VAL A 120 -10.79 2.65 -8.00
N HIS A 121 -11.71 3.44 -8.51
CA HIS A 121 -11.60 4.88 -8.60
C HIS A 121 -12.68 5.54 -7.75
N ASP A 122 -12.39 6.69 -7.13
CA ASP A 122 -13.38 7.42 -6.30
C ASP A 122 -14.61 7.83 -7.12
N SER A 123 -14.38 8.22 -8.38
CA SER A 123 -15.44 8.53 -9.36
C SER A 123 -16.33 7.32 -9.73
N GLY A 124 -15.94 6.12 -9.29
CA GLY A 124 -16.61 4.86 -9.55
C GLY A 124 -16.00 4.06 -10.70
N GLY A 125 -16.25 2.74 -10.69
CA GLY A 125 -15.77 1.82 -11.70
C GLY A 125 -14.55 1.01 -11.28
N VAL A 126 -14.17 0.04 -12.13
CA VAL A 126 -13.03 -0.85 -11.92
C VAL A 126 -12.24 -0.96 -13.22
N VAL A 127 -10.94 -0.67 -13.15
CA VAL A 127 -10.01 -0.93 -14.26
C VAL A 127 -9.23 -2.20 -13.98
N LYS A 128 -9.20 -3.11 -14.94
CA LYS A 128 -8.32 -4.29 -14.93
C LYS A 128 -7.21 -4.06 -15.94
N ALA A 129 -5.96 -4.11 -15.49
CA ALA A 129 -4.78 -3.94 -16.34
C ALA A 129 -3.76 -5.05 -16.07
N LYS A 130 -2.89 -5.35 -17.04
CA LYS A 130 -1.78 -6.27 -16.83
C LYS A 130 -0.51 -5.48 -16.52
N MET A 131 0.20 -5.84 -15.45
CA MET A 131 1.39 -5.09 -15.03
C MET A 131 2.48 -5.02 -16.10
N SER A 132 2.66 -6.10 -16.85
CA SER A 132 3.61 -6.14 -17.97
C SER A 132 3.30 -5.12 -19.07
N GLU A 133 2.09 -4.57 -19.13
CA GLU A 133 1.71 -3.55 -20.10
C GLU A 133 2.03 -2.15 -19.60
N LEU A 134 1.94 -1.91 -18.28
CA LEU A 134 2.34 -0.65 -17.64
C LEU A 134 3.87 -0.48 -17.65
N PHE A 135 4.61 -1.56 -17.41
CA PHE A 135 6.09 -1.58 -17.39
C PHE A 135 6.72 -1.51 -18.79
N ARG A 136 5.92 -1.42 -19.86
CA ARG A 136 6.38 -1.32 -21.26
C ARG A 136 6.19 0.08 -21.85
N ALA A 137 5.69 1.04 -21.08
CA ALA A 137 5.64 2.42 -21.54
C ALA A 137 7.08 2.97 -21.72
N PRO A 138 7.38 3.65 -22.83
CA PRO A 138 8.73 4.02 -23.24
C PRO A 138 9.43 5.01 -22.29
#